data_AF-A0A961IBJ6-F1
#
_entry.id   AF-A0A961IBJ6-F1
#
_cell.length_a   1.000
_cell.length_b   1.000
_cell.length_c   1.000
_cell.angle_alpha   90.00
_cell.angle_beta   90.00
_cell.angle_gamma   90.00
#
_symmetry.space_group_name_H-M   'P 1'
#
loop_
_entity.id
_entity.type
_entity.pdbx_description
1 polymer ?
#
loop_
_entity_poly.entity_id
_entity_poly.type
_entity_poly.pdbx_seq_one_letter_code
_entity_poly.pdbx_strand_id
1 'polypeptide(L)'
;MRTMEEQIGVIAEARNRIQNPLWWKQVDALSQLQRRERNARETAARSISTYMRRAYETLLNVDDLELRETDRYRDLLKLCYRQYAIYQVGLRNHLSALDALRAYARLPDTESEWPLHYYLSICYNAQLRMAVRDTGVPEDRLRAIRRLQHIHHLRAVELKFGRSSQQYRETFERIRRADLASPRSTAFPDALD
;
A
#
# COMPACT_ATOMS: atom_id res chain seq x y z
N MET A 1 21.93 8.17 19.06
CA MET A 1 21.56 7.29 17.93
C MET A 1 21.30 8.20 16.74
N ARG A 2 22.02 8.07 15.62
CA ARG A 2 21.84 8.98 14.47
C ARG A 2 20.46 8.79 13.84
N THR A 3 19.82 9.88 13.45
CA THR A 3 18.52 9.84 12.74
C THR A 3 18.69 9.22 11.34
N MET A 4 17.60 8.74 10.73
CA MET A 4 17.64 8.21 9.37
C MET A 4 18.17 9.26 8.38
N GLU A 5 17.78 10.51 8.54
CA GLU A 5 18.17 11.63 7.67
C GLU A 5 19.67 11.90 7.76
N GLU A 6 20.24 11.89 8.96
CA GLU A 6 21.69 11.98 9.16
C GLU A 6 22.44 10.82 8.49
N GLN A 7 21.91 9.59 8.60
CA GLN A 7 22.52 8.43 7.94
C GLN A 7 22.48 8.56 6.41
N ILE A 8 21.35 9.02 5.85
CA ILE A 8 21.21 9.28 4.42
C ILE A 8 22.16 10.38 3.97
N GLY A 9 22.31 11.46 4.75
CA GLY A 9 23.26 12.54 4.47
C GLY A 9 24.70 12.05 4.36
N VAL A 10 25.14 11.24 5.32
CA VAL A 10 26.48 10.61 5.30
C VAL A 10 26.67 9.70 4.09
N ILE A 11 25.64 8.95 3.68
CA ILE A 11 25.69 8.08 2.50
C ILE A 11 25.77 8.91 1.21
N ALA A 12 25.03 10.02 1.13
CA ALA A 12 25.07 10.93 -0.01
C ALA A 12 26.45 11.58 -0.17
N GLU A 13 27.07 12.01 0.93
CA GLU A 13 28.45 12.51 0.91
C GLU A 13 29.45 11.43 0.46
N ALA A 14 29.31 10.19 0.96
CA ALA A 14 30.16 9.08 0.57
C ALA A 14 30.04 8.76 -0.92
N ARG A 15 28.83 8.90 -1.50
CA ARG A 15 28.58 8.68 -2.94
C ARG A 15 29.40 9.65 -3.80
N ASN A 16 29.46 10.92 -3.40
CA ASN A 16 30.19 11.97 -4.14
C ASN A 16 31.71 11.80 -4.08
N ARG A 17 32.22 11.02 -3.11
CA ARG A 17 33.66 10.77 -2.91
C ARG A 17 34.19 9.52 -3.63
N ILE A 18 33.33 8.77 -4.33
CA ILE A 18 33.75 7.56 -5.05
C ILE A 18 34.59 7.97 -6.26
N GLN A 19 35.90 7.77 -6.17
CA GLN A 19 36.82 7.89 -7.29
C GLN A 19 37.63 6.60 -7.37
N ASN A 20 37.44 5.83 -8.44
CA ASN A 20 38.23 4.62 -8.70
C ASN A 20 38.45 4.47 -10.22
N PRO A 21 39.68 4.26 -10.71
CA PRO A 21 39.93 4.10 -12.13
C PRO A 21 39.25 2.85 -12.75
N LEU A 22 38.91 1.86 -11.93
CA LEU A 22 38.22 0.64 -12.37
C LEU A 22 36.70 0.81 -12.27
N TRP A 23 36.02 0.83 -13.41
CA TRP A 23 34.57 1.08 -13.49
C TRP A 23 33.74 0.11 -12.65
N TRP A 24 34.08 -1.18 -12.61
CA TRP A 24 33.32 -2.18 -11.85
C TRP A 24 33.44 -1.97 -10.33
N LYS A 25 34.60 -1.50 -9.84
CA LYS A 25 34.77 -1.13 -8.42
C LYS A 25 33.90 0.06 -8.05
N GLN A 26 33.70 1.01 -8.97
CA GLN A 26 32.78 2.13 -8.76
C GLN A 26 31.34 1.61 -8.67
N VAL A 27 30.93 0.72 -9.57
CA VAL A 27 29.59 0.10 -9.57
C VAL A 27 29.34 -0.66 -8.26
N ASP A 28 30.32 -1.42 -7.78
CA ASP A 28 30.22 -2.15 -6.51
C ASP A 28 30.09 -1.19 -5.32
N ALA A 29 30.91 -0.14 -5.25
CA ALA A 29 30.84 0.85 -4.19
C ALA A 29 29.48 1.58 -4.18
N LEU A 30 28.97 1.97 -5.35
CA LEU A 30 27.64 2.56 -5.49
C LEU A 30 26.53 1.59 -5.05
N SER A 31 26.64 0.33 -5.45
CA SER A 31 25.69 -0.72 -5.06
C SER A 31 25.68 -0.96 -3.55
N GLN A 32 26.85 -0.92 -2.90
CA GLN A 32 26.96 -1.02 -1.44
C GLN A 32 26.31 0.19 -0.73
N LEU A 33 26.53 1.40 -1.22
CA LEU A 33 25.89 2.60 -0.68
C LEU A 33 24.37 2.56 -0.84
N GLN A 34 23.87 2.14 -2.01
CA GLN A 34 22.44 1.96 -2.25
C GLN A 34 21.82 0.92 -1.29
N ARG A 35 22.52 -0.19 -1.03
CA ARG A 35 22.08 -1.19 -0.04
C ARG A 35 22.04 -0.59 1.36
N ARG A 36 23.04 0.21 1.76
CA ARG A 36 23.07 0.90 3.06
C ARG A 36 21.91 1.88 3.19
N GLU A 37 21.66 2.69 2.17
CA GLU A 37 20.56 3.66 2.15
C GLU A 37 19.22 2.95 2.29
N ARG A 38 19.03 1.88 1.49
CA ARG A 38 17.83 1.05 1.55
C ARG A 38 17.65 0.43 2.95
N ASN A 39 18.70 -0.13 3.54
CA ASN A 39 18.64 -0.73 4.87
C ASN A 39 18.30 0.31 5.95
N ALA A 40 18.86 1.52 5.87
CA ALA A 40 18.55 2.61 6.79
C ALA A 40 17.07 3.00 6.70
N ARG A 41 16.54 3.17 5.48
CA ARG A 41 15.12 3.46 5.24
C ARG A 41 14.20 2.34 5.71
N GLU A 42 14.53 1.09 5.42
CA GLU A 42 13.75 -0.07 5.87
C GLU A 42 13.72 -0.18 7.39
N THR A 43 14.85 0.08 8.06
CA THR A 43 14.94 0.08 9.53
C THR A 43 14.06 1.17 10.13
N ALA A 44 14.14 2.39 9.60
CA ALA A 44 13.30 3.50 10.03
C ALA A 44 11.81 3.21 9.79
N ALA A 45 11.44 2.72 8.61
CA ALA A 45 10.07 2.34 8.28
C ALA A 45 9.52 1.26 9.23
N ARG A 46 10.32 0.24 9.56
CA ARG A 46 9.93 -0.79 10.54
C ARG A 46 9.69 -0.19 11.93
N SER A 47 10.59 0.68 12.37
CA SER A 47 10.45 1.37 13.66
C SER A 47 9.17 2.20 13.72
N ILE A 48 8.92 3.05 12.71
CA ILE A 48 7.72 3.88 12.64
C ILE A 48 6.47 3.00 12.56
N SER A 49 6.46 1.95 11.75
CA SER A 49 5.34 1.02 11.65
C SER A 49 5.02 0.35 12.99
N THR A 50 6.03 0.07 13.81
CA THR A 50 5.88 -0.52 15.14
C THR A 50 5.24 0.48 16.11
N TYR A 51 5.68 1.74 16.09
CA TYR A 51 5.08 2.79 16.91
C TYR A 51 3.64 3.09 16.50
N MET A 52 3.36 3.19 15.19
CA MET A 52 2.01 3.41 14.69
C MET A 52 1.06 2.26 15.04
N ARG A 53 1.56 1.01 14.98
CA ARG A 53 0.82 -0.16 15.44
C ARG A 53 0.44 -0.06 16.91
N ARG A 54 1.42 0.17 17.76
CA ARG A 54 1.20 0.34 19.21
C ARG A 54 0.23 1.49 19.48
N ALA A 55 0.35 2.59 18.75
CA ALA A 55 -0.53 3.74 18.91
C ALA A 55 -1.99 3.40 18.63
N TYR A 56 -2.31 2.79 17.48
CA TYR A 56 -3.70 2.42 17.21
C TYR A 56 -4.19 1.31 18.13
N GLU A 57 -3.36 0.32 18.49
CA GLU A 57 -3.73 -0.73 19.45
C GLU A 57 -4.10 -0.12 20.82
N THR A 58 -3.30 0.82 21.32
CA THR A 58 -3.61 1.56 22.55
C THR A 58 -4.91 2.34 22.42
N LEU A 59 -5.13 3.02 21.30
CA LEU A 59 -6.38 3.77 21.07
C LEU A 59 -7.58 2.83 21.05
N LEU A 60 -7.49 1.67 20.41
CA LEU A 60 -8.58 0.69 20.34
C LEU A 60 -9.01 0.16 21.71
N ASN A 61 -8.06 0.09 22.66
CA ASN A 61 -8.28 -0.36 24.04
C ASN A 61 -8.80 0.74 24.99
N VAL A 62 -9.10 1.94 24.48
CA VAL A 62 -9.76 2.97 25.29
C VAL A 62 -11.23 2.61 25.47
N ASP A 63 -11.64 2.43 26.72
CA ASP A 63 -13.01 2.05 27.09
C ASP A 63 -13.98 3.24 27.18
N ASP A 64 -13.46 4.46 27.38
CA ASP A 64 -14.25 5.69 27.48
C ASP A 64 -14.96 6.00 26.16
N LEU A 65 -16.28 5.79 26.13
CA LEU A 65 -17.14 5.99 24.96
C LEU A 65 -17.21 7.46 24.54
N GLU A 66 -17.29 8.40 25.50
CA GLU A 66 -17.39 9.83 25.20
C GLU A 66 -16.12 10.30 24.47
N LEU A 67 -14.95 9.85 24.95
CA LEU A 67 -13.68 10.15 24.30
C LEU A 67 -13.61 9.58 22.87
N ARG A 68 -14.11 8.38 22.64
CA ARG A 68 -14.11 7.73 21.30
C ARG A 68 -15.00 8.44 20.30
N GLU A 69 -16.03 9.13 20.78
CA GLU A 69 -16.92 9.90 19.93
C GLU A 69 -16.34 11.25 19.51
N THR A 70 -15.30 11.74 20.20
CA THR A 70 -14.64 12.99 19.82
C THR A 70 -13.95 12.88 18.47
N ASP A 71 -14.06 13.94 17.66
CA ASP A 71 -13.41 14.02 16.35
C ASP A 71 -11.88 13.86 16.47
N ARG A 72 -11.28 14.44 17.50
CA ARG A 72 -9.84 14.34 17.77
C ARG A 72 -9.38 12.88 17.93
N TYR A 73 -10.15 12.06 18.65
CA TYR A 73 -9.83 10.64 18.81
C TYR A 73 -9.96 9.91 17.46
N ARG A 74 -11.06 10.14 16.74
CA ARG A 74 -11.33 9.50 15.44
C ARG A 74 -10.26 9.87 14.40
N ASP A 75 -9.86 11.12 14.34
CA ASP A 75 -8.82 11.61 13.43
C ASP A 75 -7.46 11.00 13.74
N LEU A 76 -7.10 10.91 15.02
CA LEU A 76 -5.86 10.27 15.43
C LEU A 76 -5.86 8.77 15.08
N LEU A 77 -6.97 8.08 15.34
CA LEU A 77 -7.13 6.67 14.99
C LEU A 77 -7.00 6.46 13.47
N LYS A 78 -7.69 7.28 12.68
CA LYS A 78 -7.59 7.28 11.21
C LYS A 78 -6.14 7.50 10.76
N LEU A 79 -5.45 8.49 11.32
CA LEU A 79 -4.06 8.79 11.00
C LEU A 79 -3.13 7.60 11.28
N CYS A 80 -3.26 6.97 12.44
CA CYS A 80 -2.44 5.82 12.82
C CYS A 80 -2.67 4.61 11.89
N TYR A 81 -3.92 4.29 11.56
CA TYR A 81 -4.24 3.23 10.60
C TYR A 81 -3.65 3.50 9.22
N ARG A 82 -3.87 4.70 8.69
CA ARG A 82 -3.38 5.11 7.37
C ARG A 82 -1.86 5.03 7.30
N GLN A 83 -1.18 5.60 8.30
CA GLN A 83 0.28 5.64 8.30
C GLN A 83 0.88 4.24 8.49
N TYR A 84 0.30 3.41 9.36
CA TYR A 84 0.69 2.01 9.51
C TYR A 84 0.58 1.26 8.18
N ALA A 85 -0.58 1.34 7.51
CA ALA A 85 -0.82 0.66 6.25
C ALA A 85 0.17 1.07 5.16
N ILE A 86 0.44 2.38 5.01
CA ILE A 86 1.41 2.91 4.04
C ILE A 86 2.80 2.33 4.28
N TYR A 87 3.28 2.31 5.52
CA TYR A 87 4.59 1.74 5.83
C TYR A 87 4.63 0.22 5.60
N GLN A 88 3.57 -0.52 5.94
CA GLN A 88 3.52 -1.96 5.65
C GLN A 88 3.56 -2.25 4.15
N VAL A 89 2.85 -1.46 3.33
CA VAL A 89 2.94 -1.56 1.86
C VAL A 89 4.36 -1.28 1.37
N GLY A 90 5.01 -0.23 1.88
CA GLY A 90 6.40 0.10 1.54
C GLY A 90 7.40 -1.00 1.92
N LEU A 91 7.15 -1.71 3.03
CA LEU A 91 7.92 -2.87 3.49
C LEU A 91 7.56 -4.18 2.77
N ARG A 92 6.63 -4.15 1.81
CA ARG A 92 6.09 -5.32 1.10
C ARG A 92 5.32 -6.31 1.97
N ASN A 93 4.88 -5.87 3.15
CA ASN A 93 4.02 -6.63 4.06
C ASN A 93 2.53 -6.43 3.69
N HIS A 94 2.18 -6.88 2.48
CA HIS A 94 0.86 -6.59 1.90
C HIS A 94 -0.32 -7.22 2.64
N LEU A 95 -0.14 -8.36 3.30
CA LEU A 95 -1.20 -9.01 4.08
C LEU A 95 -1.54 -8.21 5.35
N SER A 96 -0.53 -7.81 6.12
CA SER A 96 -0.73 -6.97 7.31
C SER A 96 -1.30 -5.60 6.95
N ALA A 97 -0.87 -5.03 5.82
CA ALA A 97 -1.46 -3.80 5.29
C ALA A 97 -2.94 -3.98 4.92
N LEU A 98 -3.30 -5.11 4.28
CA LEU A 98 -4.67 -5.40 3.88
C LEU A 98 -5.61 -5.46 5.07
N ASP A 99 -5.21 -6.11 6.17
CA ASP A 99 -6.02 -6.21 7.38
C ASP A 99 -6.25 -4.82 8.02
N ALA A 100 -5.20 -4.00 8.11
CA ALA A 100 -5.32 -2.64 8.62
C ALA A 100 -6.19 -1.74 7.72
N LEU A 101 -6.07 -1.86 6.39
CA LEU A 101 -6.89 -1.08 5.45
C LEU A 101 -8.36 -1.49 5.51
N ARG A 102 -8.66 -2.77 5.74
CA ARG A 102 -10.04 -3.25 5.94
C ARG A 102 -10.64 -2.74 7.25
N ALA A 103 -9.84 -2.66 8.31
CA ALA A 103 -10.28 -2.04 9.56
C ALA A 103 -10.51 -0.53 9.36
N TYR A 104 -9.59 0.14 8.67
CA TYR A 104 -9.71 1.56 8.33
C TYR A 104 -10.98 1.87 7.53
N ALA A 105 -11.29 1.05 6.51
CA ALA A 105 -12.47 1.21 5.66
C ALA A 105 -13.81 1.16 6.43
N ARG A 106 -13.83 0.57 7.63
CA ARG A 106 -15.03 0.51 8.48
C ARG A 106 -15.23 1.79 9.30
N LEU A 107 -14.24 2.69 9.33
CA LEU A 107 -14.35 3.97 10.02
C LEU A 107 -15.19 4.95 9.19
N PRO A 108 -15.97 5.84 9.83
CA PRO A 108 -16.80 6.82 9.14
C PRO A 108 -15.99 7.66 8.13
N ASP A 109 -16.61 7.95 6.98
CA ASP A 109 -16.10 8.81 5.90
C ASP A 109 -14.86 8.31 5.14
N THR A 110 -14.25 7.19 5.56
CA THR A 110 -13.01 6.69 4.96
C THR A 110 -13.19 6.04 3.58
N GLU A 111 -14.37 5.47 3.30
CA GLU A 111 -14.67 4.86 2.00
C GLU A 111 -14.72 5.86 0.84
N SER A 112 -14.83 7.16 1.13
CA SER A 112 -14.76 8.21 0.12
C SER A 112 -13.32 8.62 -0.21
N GLU A 113 -12.33 8.12 0.54
CA GLU A 113 -10.94 8.47 0.36
C GLU A 113 -10.29 7.64 -0.76
N TRP A 114 -9.89 8.31 -1.86
CA TRP A 114 -9.18 7.64 -2.95
C TRP A 114 -7.91 6.86 -2.52
N PRO A 115 -7.09 7.30 -1.54
CA PRO A 115 -5.90 6.57 -1.12
C PRO A 115 -6.21 5.20 -0.53
N LEU A 116 -7.32 5.05 0.20
CA LEU A 116 -7.74 3.76 0.76
C LEU A 116 -7.87 2.72 -0.34
N HIS A 117 -8.65 3.04 -1.37
CA HIS A 117 -8.89 2.16 -2.49
C HIS A 117 -7.63 1.91 -3.32
N TYR A 118 -6.77 2.93 -3.47
CA TYR A 118 -5.48 2.78 -4.12
C TYR A 118 -4.62 1.72 -3.41
N TYR A 119 -4.44 1.83 -2.09
CA TYR A 119 -3.63 0.88 -1.32
C TYR A 119 -4.28 -0.51 -1.22
N LEU A 120 -5.61 -0.61 -1.12
CA LEU A 120 -6.32 -1.88 -1.21
C LEU A 120 -6.05 -2.57 -2.55
N SER A 121 -6.10 -1.84 -3.66
CA SER A 121 -5.81 -2.39 -4.99
C SER A 121 -4.39 -2.95 -5.11
N ILE A 122 -3.39 -2.27 -4.51
CA ILE A 122 -2.01 -2.75 -4.44
C ILE A 122 -1.92 -4.05 -3.64
N CYS A 123 -2.57 -4.10 -2.47
CA CYS A 123 -2.53 -5.26 -1.59
C CYS A 123 -3.21 -6.48 -2.24
N TYR A 124 -4.38 -6.30 -2.87
CA TYR A 124 -5.04 -7.39 -3.60
C TYR A 124 -4.24 -7.84 -4.83
N ASN A 125 -3.56 -6.94 -5.54
CA ASN A 125 -2.66 -7.33 -6.63
C ASN A 125 -1.49 -8.17 -6.09
N ALA A 126 -0.86 -7.77 -4.98
CA ALA A 126 0.18 -8.57 -4.35
C ALA A 126 -0.34 -9.95 -3.92
N GLN A 127 -1.53 -10.01 -3.32
CA GLN A 127 -2.18 -11.27 -2.94
C GLN A 127 -2.46 -12.14 -4.15
N LEU A 128 -2.93 -11.58 -5.27
CA LEU A 128 -3.17 -12.30 -6.52
C LEU A 128 -1.87 -12.87 -7.08
N ARG A 129 -0.79 -12.07 -7.13
CA ARG A 129 0.53 -12.53 -7.62
C ARG A 129 1.11 -13.66 -6.77
N MET A 130 0.86 -13.66 -5.46
CA MET A 130 1.24 -14.76 -4.59
C MET A 130 0.39 -15.99 -4.87
N ALA A 131 -0.93 -15.82 -4.95
CA ALA A 131 -1.87 -16.90 -5.16
C ALA A 131 -1.71 -17.60 -6.52
N VAL A 132 -1.40 -16.86 -7.59
CA VAL A 132 -1.14 -17.44 -8.93
C VAL A 132 0.13 -18.31 -8.95
N ARG A 133 1.10 -18.04 -8.07
CA ARG A 133 2.32 -18.86 -7.95
C ARG A 133 2.09 -20.14 -7.15
N ASP A 134 1.01 -20.18 -6.37
CA ASP A 134 0.64 -21.32 -5.54
C ASP A 134 -0.34 -22.21 -6.30
N THR A 135 0.12 -23.39 -6.69
CA THR A 135 -0.67 -24.35 -7.48
C THR A 135 -1.87 -24.92 -6.73
N GLY A 136 -1.95 -24.75 -5.41
CA GLY A 136 -3.06 -25.24 -4.58
C GLY A 136 -4.25 -24.30 -4.50
N VAL A 137 -4.19 -23.08 -5.06
CA VAL A 137 -5.27 -22.11 -4.95
C VAL A 137 -6.37 -22.38 -5.98
N PRO A 138 -7.63 -22.57 -5.56
CA PRO A 138 -8.74 -22.74 -6.50
C PRO A 138 -8.96 -21.51 -7.38
N GLU A 139 -9.33 -21.74 -8.65
CA GLU A 139 -9.56 -20.66 -9.63
C GLU A 139 -10.66 -19.68 -9.19
N ASP A 140 -11.68 -20.12 -8.46
CA ASP A 140 -12.72 -19.25 -7.89
C ASP A 140 -12.13 -18.22 -6.92
N ARG A 141 -11.14 -18.62 -6.11
CA ARG A 141 -10.45 -17.73 -5.17
C ARG A 141 -9.58 -16.72 -5.90
N LEU A 142 -8.88 -17.14 -6.97
CA LEU A 142 -8.11 -16.23 -7.83
C LEU A 142 -9.02 -15.18 -8.47
N ARG A 143 -10.19 -15.58 -8.97
CA ARG A 143 -11.21 -14.67 -9.52
C ARG A 143 -11.73 -13.68 -8.48
N ALA A 144 -12.05 -14.15 -7.27
CA ALA A 144 -12.51 -13.29 -6.20
C ALA A 144 -11.47 -12.20 -5.83
N ILE A 145 -10.19 -12.58 -5.71
CA ILE A 145 -9.10 -11.63 -5.41
C ILE A 145 -8.92 -10.63 -6.55
N ARG A 146 -8.95 -11.09 -7.81
CA ARG A 146 -8.84 -10.22 -8.99
C ARG A 146 -9.99 -9.21 -9.05
N ARG A 147 -11.22 -9.67 -8.80
CA ARG A 147 -12.41 -8.79 -8.75
C ARG A 147 -12.26 -7.70 -7.68
N LEU A 148 -11.82 -8.06 -6.48
CA LEU A 148 -11.56 -7.07 -5.41
C LEU A 148 -10.48 -6.07 -5.82
N GLN A 149 -9.41 -6.54 -6.47
CA GLN A 149 -8.37 -5.66 -6.99
C GLN A 149 -8.91 -4.68 -8.03
N HIS A 150 -9.71 -5.15 -9.00
CA HIS A 150 -10.33 -4.31 -10.02
C HIS A 150 -11.31 -3.29 -9.43
N ILE A 151 -12.20 -3.71 -8.52
CA ILE A 151 -13.17 -2.83 -7.85
C ILE A 151 -12.46 -1.66 -7.18
N HIS A 152 -11.46 -1.94 -6.33
CA HIS A 152 -10.75 -0.88 -5.62
C HIS A 152 -9.86 -0.05 -6.54
N HIS A 153 -9.29 -0.65 -7.59
CA HIS A 153 -8.52 0.13 -8.55
C HIS A 153 -9.39 1.16 -9.30
N LEU A 154 -10.54 0.71 -9.80
CA LEU A 154 -11.48 1.57 -10.51
C LEU A 154 -12.06 2.64 -9.59
N ARG A 155 -12.42 2.28 -8.35
CA ARG A 155 -12.92 3.21 -7.33
C ARG A 155 -11.88 4.27 -6.96
N ALA A 156 -10.61 3.91 -6.84
CA ALA A 156 -9.54 4.87 -6.58
C ALA A 156 -9.41 5.91 -7.72
N VAL A 157 -9.50 5.46 -8.96
CA VAL A 157 -9.46 6.34 -10.14
C VAL A 157 -10.70 7.23 -10.21
N GLU A 158 -11.88 6.65 -9.94
CA GLU A 158 -13.15 7.37 -9.87
C GLU A 158 -13.10 8.52 -8.85
N LEU A 159 -12.67 8.25 -7.63
CA LEU A 159 -12.62 9.25 -6.56
C LEU A 159 -11.56 10.32 -6.80
N LYS A 160 -10.46 9.98 -7.48
CA LYS A 160 -9.36 10.91 -7.75
C LYS A 160 -9.60 11.81 -8.96
N PHE A 161 -10.22 11.29 -10.01
CA PHE A 161 -10.35 11.98 -11.30
C PHE A 161 -11.80 12.18 -11.76
N GLY A 162 -12.77 11.48 -11.17
CA GLY A 162 -14.17 11.48 -11.58
C GLY A 162 -14.48 10.47 -12.70
N ARG A 163 -15.75 10.04 -12.79
CA ARG A 163 -16.24 9.07 -13.80
C ARG A 163 -16.12 9.56 -15.24
N SER A 164 -16.25 10.86 -15.47
CA SER A 164 -16.19 11.47 -16.79
C SER A 164 -14.76 11.61 -17.33
N SER A 165 -13.74 11.37 -16.49
CA SER A 165 -12.34 11.53 -16.86
C SER A 165 -11.86 10.48 -17.87
N GLN A 166 -10.85 10.86 -18.67
CA GLN A 166 -10.18 9.93 -19.57
C GLN A 166 -9.53 8.78 -18.79
N GLN A 167 -8.94 9.07 -17.63
CA GLN A 167 -8.26 8.10 -16.77
C GLN A 167 -9.23 7.00 -16.30
N TYR A 168 -10.46 7.38 -15.93
CA TYR A 168 -11.49 6.41 -15.56
C TYR A 168 -11.88 5.51 -16.73
N ARG A 169 -12.16 6.09 -17.90
CA ARG A 169 -12.54 5.34 -19.12
C ARG A 169 -11.44 4.36 -19.54
N GLU A 170 -10.19 4.80 -19.59
CA GLU A 170 -9.06 3.93 -19.93
C GLU A 170 -8.87 2.80 -18.93
N THR A 171 -9.02 3.10 -17.64
CA THR A 171 -8.91 2.09 -16.58
C THR A 171 -10.02 1.06 -16.67
N PHE A 172 -11.26 1.51 -16.89
CA PHE A 172 -12.43 0.68 -17.06
C PHE A 172 -12.27 -0.26 -18.27
N GLU A 173 -11.91 0.28 -19.44
CA GLU A 173 -11.71 -0.51 -20.65
C GLU A 173 -10.59 -1.56 -20.50
N ARG A 174 -9.50 -1.21 -19.80
CA ARG A 174 -8.43 -2.16 -19.51
C ARG A 174 -8.92 -3.31 -18.61
N ILE A 175 -9.69 -3.00 -17.56
CA ILE A 175 -10.27 -4.00 -16.66
C ILE A 175 -11.23 -4.91 -17.44
N ARG A 176 -12.14 -4.30 -18.22
CA ARG A 176 -13.11 -5.02 -19.05
C ARG A 176 -12.44 -6.00 -20.02
N ARG A 177 -11.39 -5.57 -20.72
CA ARG A 177 -10.61 -6.45 -21.61
C ARG A 177 -9.94 -7.59 -20.86
N ALA A 178 -9.34 -7.30 -19.71
CA ALA A 178 -8.69 -8.32 -18.88
C ALA A 178 -9.69 -9.36 -18.35
N ASP A 179 -10.90 -8.93 -17.99
CA ASP A 179 -11.96 -9.81 -17.53
C ASP A 179 -12.52 -10.65 -18.69
N LEU A 180 -12.75 -10.08 -19.88
CA LEU A 180 -13.18 -10.84 -21.07
C LEU A 180 -12.15 -11.87 -21.53
N ALA A 181 -10.86 -11.57 -21.41
CA ALA A 181 -9.78 -12.51 -21.74
C ALA A 181 -9.66 -13.68 -20.75
N SER A 182 -10.27 -13.58 -19.56
CA SER A 182 -10.26 -14.64 -18.56
C SER A 182 -11.38 -15.64 -18.88
N PRO A 183 -11.08 -16.91 -19.18
CA PRO A 183 -12.01 -17.87 -19.81
C PRO A 183 -13.30 -18.20 -19.03
N ARG A 184 -13.47 -17.71 -17.79
CA ARG A 184 -14.68 -17.84 -16.95
C ARG A 184 -14.92 -16.62 -16.05
N SER A 185 -14.67 -15.41 -16.55
CA SER A 185 -15.04 -14.18 -15.83
C SER A 185 -16.56 -14.10 -15.64
N THR A 186 -17.02 -14.03 -14.39
CA THR A 186 -18.34 -13.48 -14.10
C THR A 186 -18.25 -12.01 -14.42
N ALA A 187 -19.00 -11.54 -15.42
CA ALA A 187 -19.01 -10.15 -15.85
C ALA A 187 -18.92 -9.21 -14.64
N PHE A 188 -18.05 -8.19 -14.74
CA PHE A 188 -18.23 -6.99 -13.92
C PHE A 188 -19.70 -6.62 -14.02
N PRO A 189 -20.43 -6.36 -12.92
CA PRO A 189 -21.84 -6.03 -13.05
C PRO A 189 -21.95 -4.85 -14.02
N ASP A 190 -22.56 -5.11 -15.17
CA ASP A 190 -23.10 -4.11 -16.06
C ASP A 190 -24.24 -3.44 -15.29
N ALA A 191 -23.88 -2.58 -14.35
CA ALA A 191 -24.83 -1.85 -13.54
C ALA A 191 -24.25 -0.46 -13.36
N LEU A 192 -24.56 0.39 -14.34
CA LEU A 192 -24.63 1.84 -14.16
C LEU A 192 -25.73 2.38 -15.09
N ASP A 193 -26.98 1.97 -14.80
CA ASP A 193 -28.08 2.93 -14.76
C ASP A 193 -28.11 3.54 -13.34
#